data_AF-A0A542E7V4-F1
#
_entry.id   AF-A0A542E7V4-F1
#
_cell.length_a   1.000
_cell.length_b   1.000
_cell.length_c   1.000
_cell.angle_alpha   90.00
_cell.angle_beta   90.00
_cell.angle_gamma   90.00
#
_symmetry.space_group_name_H-M   'P 1'
#
loop_
_entity.id
_entity.type
_entity.pdbx_description
1 polymer ?
#
loop_
_entity_poly.entity_id
_entity_poly.type
_entity_poly.pdbx_seq_one_letter_code
_entity_poly.pdbx_strand_id
1 'polypeptide(L)'
;MTLSIDHSVALTRRKYGGIAAIAGALLAIAGNTALLFVTPVVTDQFLSYPVTPAQFRWVQVFFALTQALMAYGVFALVSSSTGRRSLRVFAALSVIGFAITVPGELVLILVADKTFDDAATNAASAVFGIGLLIADLGMIGYGIASRRNQGWSVLPLIFGAFQLLVVTPAIFATGFTSFTTYVAIAVADLLIAAIGVRLLTTE
;
A
#
# COMPACT_ATOMS: atom_id res chain seq x y z
N MET A 1 35.51 -3.84 -16.19
CA MET A 1 34.37 -3.66 -17.11
C MET A 1 33.00 -4.00 -16.48
N THR A 2 32.95 -4.58 -15.28
CA THR A 2 31.72 -4.96 -14.54
C THR A 2 30.99 -3.79 -13.85
N LEU A 3 31.70 -2.73 -13.45
CA LEU A 3 31.13 -1.57 -12.74
C LEU A 3 30.08 -0.76 -13.55
N SER A 4 30.09 -0.82 -14.88
CA SER A 4 29.18 -0.05 -15.73
C SER A 4 27.76 -0.65 -15.79
N ILE A 5 27.66 -1.98 -15.75
CA ILE A 5 26.38 -2.69 -15.90
C ILE A 5 25.51 -2.49 -14.65
N ASP A 6 26.11 -2.61 -13.46
CA ASP A 6 25.38 -2.53 -12.18
C ASP A 6 24.72 -1.16 -11.95
N HIS A 7 25.39 -0.08 -12.37
CA HIS A 7 24.84 1.28 -12.28
C HIS A 7 23.62 1.49 -13.19
N SER A 8 23.65 0.95 -14.42
CA SER A 8 22.54 1.10 -15.37
C SER A 8 21.27 0.37 -14.89
N VAL A 9 21.43 -0.81 -14.28
CA VAL A 9 20.34 -1.61 -13.74
C VAL A 9 19.71 -0.93 -12.52
N ALA A 10 20.53 -0.36 -11.63
CA ALA A 10 20.05 0.34 -10.44
C ALA A 10 19.23 1.60 -10.78
N LEU A 11 19.71 2.41 -11.73
CA LEU A 11 19.00 3.60 -12.22
C LEU A 11 17.66 3.24 -12.86
N THR A 12 17.67 2.20 -13.71
CA THR A 12 16.47 1.70 -14.39
C THR A 12 15.42 1.22 -13.39
N ARG A 13 15.83 0.46 -12.36
CA ARG A 13 14.93 0.00 -11.29
C ARG A 13 14.32 1.15 -10.50
N ARG A 14 15.11 2.15 -10.11
CA ARG A 14 14.60 3.33 -9.39
C ARG A 14 13.56 4.07 -10.22
N LYS A 15 13.83 4.30 -11.51
CA LYS A 15 12.92 4.99 -12.42
C LYS A 15 11.58 4.25 -12.54
N TYR A 16 11.61 2.95 -12.85
CA TYR A 16 10.38 2.17 -12.96
C TYR A 16 9.65 2.03 -11.62
N GLY A 17 10.38 1.87 -10.50
CA GLY A 17 9.78 1.85 -9.16
C GLY A 17 9.10 3.16 -8.79
N GLY A 18 9.71 4.30 -9.13
CA GLY A 18 9.13 5.62 -8.92
C GLY A 18 7.84 5.82 -9.71
N ILE A 19 7.85 5.47 -11.00
CA ILE A 19 6.65 5.52 -11.86
C ILE A 19 5.56 4.58 -11.33
N ALA A 20 5.91 3.36 -10.95
CA ALA A 20 4.96 2.38 -10.42
C ALA A 20 4.31 2.87 -9.11
N ALA A 21 5.09 3.39 -8.16
CA ALA A 21 4.54 3.97 -6.93
C ALA A 21 3.54 5.09 -7.21
N ILE A 22 3.90 6.03 -8.08
CA ILE A 22 3.02 7.15 -8.46
C ILE A 22 1.75 6.64 -9.15
N ALA A 23 1.89 5.76 -10.14
CA ALA A 23 0.76 5.21 -10.87
C ALA A 23 -0.17 4.41 -9.97
N GLY A 24 0.37 3.53 -9.13
CA GLY A 24 -0.39 2.73 -8.17
C GLY A 24 -1.17 3.61 -7.20
N ALA A 25 -0.52 4.61 -6.60
CA ALA A 25 -1.15 5.55 -5.68
C ALA A 25 -2.25 6.38 -6.35
N LEU A 26 -1.99 6.97 -7.53
CA LEU A 26 -2.99 7.79 -8.23
C LEU A 26 -4.19 6.97 -8.70
N LEU A 27 -3.96 5.72 -9.14
CA LEU A 27 -5.03 4.79 -9.48
C LEU A 27 -5.83 4.39 -8.24
N ALA A 28 -5.18 4.12 -7.10
CA ALA A 28 -5.87 3.81 -5.85
C ALA A 28 -6.77 4.97 -5.40
N ILE A 29 -6.24 6.20 -5.42
CA ILE A 29 -7.03 7.43 -5.15
C ILE A 29 -8.21 7.53 -6.10
N ALA A 30 -8.00 7.35 -7.42
CA ALA A 30 -9.07 7.43 -8.41
C ALA A 30 -10.16 6.36 -8.18
N GLY A 31 -9.76 5.12 -7.88
CA GLY A 31 -10.68 4.02 -7.58
C GLY A 31 -11.50 4.27 -6.31
N ASN A 32 -10.84 4.67 -5.22
CA ASN A 32 -11.51 5.04 -3.96
C ASN A 32 -12.46 6.24 -4.16
N THR A 33 -12.03 7.23 -4.92
CA THR A 33 -12.85 8.40 -5.27
C THR A 33 -14.06 7.99 -6.10
N ALA A 34 -13.91 7.09 -7.06
CA ALA A 34 -15.03 6.61 -7.86
C ALA A 34 -16.06 5.87 -6.98
N LEU A 35 -15.62 5.06 -6.02
CA LEU A 35 -16.51 4.34 -5.09
C LEU A 35 -17.34 5.28 -4.21
N LEU A 36 -16.82 6.47 -3.85
CA LEU A 36 -17.57 7.50 -3.11
C LEU A 36 -18.81 8.00 -3.86
N PHE A 37 -18.81 7.95 -5.18
CA PHE A 37 -19.91 8.42 -6.02
C PHE A 37 -20.83 7.30 -6.52
N VAL A 38 -20.54 6.04 -6.16
CA VAL A 38 -21.40 4.91 -6.51
C VAL A 38 -22.68 4.98 -5.68
N THR A 39 -23.83 4.92 -6.34
CA THR A 39 -25.11 4.71 -5.66
C THR A 39 -25.16 3.27 -5.13
N PRO A 40 -25.35 3.06 -3.81
CA PRO A 40 -25.38 1.72 -3.26
C PRO A 40 -26.47 0.83 -3.86
N VAL A 41 -26.08 -0.38 -4.27
CA VAL A 41 -26.99 -1.42 -4.81
C VAL A 41 -27.08 -2.66 -3.91
N VAL A 42 -26.25 -2.73 -2.88
CA VAL A 42 -26.31 -3.74 -1.82
C VAL A 42 -26.36 -3.03 -0.46
N THR A 43 -26.81 -3.73 0.58
CA THR A 43 -26.82 -3.20 1.95
C THR A 43 -25.42 -3.17 2.56
N ASP A 44 -25.20 -2.25 3.50
CA ASP A 44 -23.91 -1.97 4.16
C ASP A 44 -23.39 -3.10 5.06
N GLN A 45 -24.21 -4.12 5.33
CA GLN A 45 -23.78 -5.34 6.02
C GLN A 45 -22.91 -6.27 5.17
N PHE A 46 -22.91 -6.12 3.84
CA PHE A 46 -22.15 -6.96 2.91
C PHE A 46 -20.77 -6.37 2.61
N LEU A 47 -19.77 -7.26 2.49
CA LEU A 47 -18.40 -6.87 2.11
C LEU A 47 -18.37 -6.14 0.75
N SER A 48 -19.25 -6.50 -0.18
CA SER A 48 -19.31 -5.90 -1.51
C SER A 48 -19.89 -4.49 -1.55
N TYR A 49 -20.41 -3.96 -0.44
CA TYR A 49 -20.94 -2.60 -0.38
C TYR A 49 -19.92 -1.57 -0.90
N PRO A 50 -20.33 -0.61 -1.78
CA PRO A 50 -21.69 -0.30 -2.22
C PRO A 50 -22.13 -0.99 -3.52
N VAL A 51 -21.33 -1.90 -4.08
CA VAL A 51 -21.52 -2.49 -5.41
C VAL A 51 -22.04 -3.93 -5.35
N THR A 52 -22.43 -4.52 -6.48
CA THR A 52 -22.74 -5.96 -6.54
C THR A 52 -21.49 -6.80 -6.26
N PRO A 53 -21.61 -8.06 -5.78
CA PRO A 53 -20.45 -8.95 -5.60
C PRO A 53 -19.62 -9.13 -6.88
N ALA A 54 -20.26 -9.17 -8.05
CA ALA A 54 -19.55 -9.28 -9.33
C ALA A 54 -18.67 -8.04 -9.61
N GLN A 55 -19.20 -6.84 -9.38
CA GLN A 55 -18.44 -5.60 -9.49
C GLN A 55 -17.34 -5.51 -8.44
N PHE A 56 -17.62 -5.91 -7.20
CA PHE A 56 -16.64 -5.93 -6.12
C PHE A 56 -15.41 -6.77 -6.49
N ARG A 57 -15.59 -7.94 -7.10
CA ARG A 57 -14.46 -8.78 -7.56
C ARG A 57 -13.54 -8.04 -8.53
N TRP A 58 -14.11 -7.26 -9.46
CA TRP A 58 -13.31 -6.44 -10.38
C TRP A 58 -12.60 -5.29 -9.65
N VAL A 59 -13.27 -4.68 -8.68
CA VAL A 59 -12.69 -3.64 -7.80
C VAL A 59 -11.50 -4.21 -7.01
N GLN A 60 -11.60 -5.44 -6.48
CA GLN A 60 -10.52 -6.11 -5.77
C GLN A 60 -9.34 -6.46 -6.70
N VAL A 61 -9.59 -6.89 -7.94
CA VAL A 61 -8.51 -7.08 -8.93
C VAL A 61 -7.81 -5.75 -9.24
N PHE A 62 -8.58 -4.68 -9.37
CA PHE A 62 -8.04 -3.34 -9.58
C PHE A 62 -7.15 -2.91 -8.40
N PHE A 63 -7.62 -3.03 -7.15
CA PHE A 63 -6.82 -2.67 -5.98
C PHE A 63 -5.63 -3.61 -5.77
N ALA A 64 -5.74 -4.91 -6.06
CA ALA A 64 -4.59 -5.82 -6.05
C ALA A 64 -3.48 -5.33 -7.01
N LEU A 65 -3.85 -4.81 -8.18
CA LEU A 65 -2.90 -4.22 -9.13
C LEU A 65 -2.27 -2.92 -8.59
N THR A 66 -3.06 -2.02 -7.99
CA THR A 66 -2.49 -0.78 -7.40
C THR A 66 -1.54 -1.10 -6.26
N GLN A 67 -1.89 -2.06 -5.39
CA GLN A 67 -1.02 -2.55 -4.32
C GLN A 67 0.28 -3.15 -4.87
N ALA A 68 0.22 -3.93 -5.95
CA ALA A 68 1.40 -4.50 -6.58
C ALA A 68 2.35 -3.42 -7.14
N LEU A 69 1.80 -2.37 -7.75
CA LEU A 69 2.58 -1.23 -8.25
C LEU A 69 3.25 -0.46 -7.11
N MET A 70 2.51 -0.20 -6.02
CA MET A 70 3.06 0.46 -4.82
C MET A 70 4.12 -0.40 -4.13
N ALA A 71 3.89 -1.71 -4.01
CA ALA A 71 4.85 -2.69 -3.49
C ALA A 71 6.16 -2.68 -4.29
N TYR A 72 6.08 -2.62 -5.62
CA TYR A 72 7.27 -2.51 -6.47
C TYR A 72 8.03 -1.20 -6.24
N GLY A 73 7.31 -0.09 -6.03
CA GLY A 73 7.92 1.18 -5.65
C GLY A 73 8.66 1.12 -4.32
N VAL A 74 8.07 0.50 -3.30
CA VAL A 74 8.73 0.27 -2.00
C VAL A 74 9.94 -0.65 -2.16
N PHE A 75 9.84 -1.69 -2.97
CA PHE A 75 10.98 -2.56 -3.29
C PHE A 75 12.13 -1.78 -3.96
N ALA A 76 11.83 -0.90 -4.93
CA ALA A 76 12.82 -0.05 -5.56
C ALA A 76 13.45 0.94 -4.56
N LEU A 77 12.65 1.50 -3.65
CA LEU A 77 13.14 2.34 -2.55
C LEU A 77 14.15 1.60 -1.68
N VAL A 78 13.77 0.45 -1.14
CA VAL A 78 14.61 -0.22 -0.15
C VAL A 78 15.82 -0.91 -0.79
N SER A 79 15.71 -1.35 -2.05
CA SER A 79 16.85 -1.92 -2.79
C SER A 79 17.88 -0.86 -3.18
N SER A 80 17.51 0.42 -3.15
CA SER A 80 18.42 1.53 -3.38
C SER A 80 19.30 1.88 -2.18
N SER A 81 18.99 1.32 -1.01
CA SER A 81 19.65 1.62 0.25
C SER A 81 20.70 0.61 0.62
N THR A 82 21.89 1.09 1.00
CA THR A 82 22.95 0.30 1.59
C THR A 82 23.02 0.61 3.09
N GLY A 83 23.26 -0.39 3.93
CA GLY A 83 23.33 -0.14 5.36
C GLY A 83 23.38 -1.35 6.28
N ARG A 84 23.23 -1.04 7.57
CA ARG A 84 23.31 -1.95 8.72
C ARG A 84 22.23 -3.04 8.67
N ARG A 85 22.44 -4.12 9.43
CA ARG A 85 21.50 -5.26 9.55
C ARG A 85 20.07 -4.81 9.85
N SER A 86 19.88 -3.85 10.76
CA SER A 86 18.54 -3.34 11.11
C SER A 86 17.80 -2.73 9.92
N LEU A 87 18.50 -1.93 9.09
CA LEU A 87 17.92 -1.33 7.88
C LEU A 87 17.43 -2.42 6.91
N ARG A 88 18.21 -3.50 6.75
CA ARG A 88 17.84 -4.63 5.88
C ARG A 88 16.62 -5.40 6.38
N VAL A 89 16.50 -5.58 7.69
CA VAL A 89 15.34 -6.23 8.31
C VAL A 89 14.08 -5.41 8.06
N PHE A 90 14.11 -4.12 8.36
CA PHE A 90 12.94 -3.25 8.16
C PHE A 90 12.60 -3.05 6.67
N ALA A 91 13.61 -2.99 5.80
CA ALA A 91 13.43 -3.03 4.35
C ALA A 91 12.67 -4.29 3.91
N ALA A 92 13.11 -5.47 4.38
CA ALA A 92 12.47 -6.73 4.07
C ALA A 92 11.02 -6.78 4.58
N LEU A 93 10.78 -6.34 5.82
CA LEU A 93 9.43 -6.25 6.38
C LEU A 93 8.53 -5.33 5.55
N SER A 94 9.02 -4.16 5.14
CA SER A 94 8.26 -3.23 4.30
C SER A 94 7.81 -3.91 2.99
N VAL A 95 8.74 -4.55 2.30
CA VAL A 95 8.46 -5.24 1.02
C VAL A 95 7.53 -6.43 1.21
N ILE A 96 7.76 -7.26 2.23
CA ILE A 96 6.93 -8.42 2.52
C ILE A 96 5.50 -7.99 2.87
N GLY A 97 5.34 -6.97 3.71
CA GLY A 97 4.03 -6.46 4.10
C GLY A 97 3.22 -5.99 2.90
N PHE A 98 3.80 -5.11 2.06
CA PHE A 98 3.18 -4.67 0.82
C PHE A 98 2.94 -5.81 -0.19
N ALA A 99 3.83 -6.81 -0.24
CA ALA A 99 3.60 -7.97 -1.11
C ALA A 99 2.44 -8.84 -0.61
N ILE A 100 2.15 -8.87 0.69
CA ILE A 100 1.02 -9.61 1.29
C ILE A 100 -0.31 -8.89 1.06
N THR A 101 -0.34 -7.56 0.91
CA THR A 101 -1.62 -6.85 0.64
C THR A 101 -2.22 -7.26 -0.71
N VAL A 102 -1.40 -7.61 -1.71
CA VAL A 102 -1.87 -8.09 -3.02
C VAL A 102 -2.72 -9.37 -2.92
N PRO A 103 -2.23 -10.50 -2.36
CA PRO A 103 -3.09 -11.65 -2.13
C PRO A 103 -4.20 -11.36 -1.10
N GLY A 104 -4.02 -10.42 -0.18
CA GLY A 104 -5.09 -9.95 0.70
C GLY A 104 -6.33 -9.46 -0.07
N GLU A 105 -6.14 -8.56 -1.03
CA GLU A 105 -7.20 -8.08 -1.94
C GLU A 105 -7.81 -9.24 -2.75
N LEU A 106 -6.97 -10.14 -3.28
CA LEU A 106 -7.45 -11.26 -4.09
C LEU A 106 -8.26 -12.28 -3.28
N VAL A 107 -7.96 -12.48 -2.00
CA VAL A 107 -8.73 -13.40 -1.14
C VAL A 107 -10.11 -12.83 -0.83
N LEU A 108 -10.28 -11.50 -0.77
CA LEU A 108 -11.59 -10.86 -0.56
C LEU A 108 -12.58 -11.14 -1.70
N ILE A 109 -12.09 -11.47 -2.91
CA ILE A 109 -12.93 -11.92 -4.05
C ILE A 109 -13.75 -13.15 -3.69
N LEU A 110 -13.18 -14.06 -2.88
CA LEU A 110 -13.78 -15.35 -2.51
C LEU A 110 -14.95 -15.20 -1.52
N VAL A 111 -15.05 -14.04 -0.88
CA VAL A 111 -16.05 -13.73 0.16
C VAL A 111 -16.87 -12.49 -0.18
N ALA A 112 -16.89 -12.08 -1.45
CA ALA A 112 -17.55 -10.85 -1.92
C ALA A 112 -19.06 -10.78 -1.61
N ASP A 113 -19.73 -11.91 -1.54
CA ASP A 113 -21.17 -12.05 -1.27
C ASP A 113 -21.49 -12.26 0.21
N LYS A 114 -20.48 -12.22 1.09
CA LYS A 114 -20.63 -12.45 2.53
C LYS A 114 -20.78 -11.15 3.31
N THR A 115 -21.28 -11.28 4.54
CA THR A 115 -21.36 -10.16 5.49
C THR A 115 -20.04 -9.93 6.22
N PHE A 116 -19.89 -8.75 6.85
CA PHE A 116 -18.72 -8.43 7.66
C PHE A 116 -18.56 -9.34 8.89
N ASP A 117 -19.66 -9.88 9.43
CA ASP A 117 -19.63 -10.77 10.60
C ASP A 117 -19.24 -12.23 10.27
N ASP A 118 -19.17 -12.60 8.98
CA ASP A 118 -18.82 -13.97 8.59
C ASP A 118 -17.35 -14.28 8.92
N ALA A 119 -17.11 -15.46 9.50
CA ALA A 119 -15.77 -15.91 9.88
C ALA A 119 -14.79 -15.94 8.70
N ALA A 120 -15.26 -16.25 7.48
CA ALA A 120 -14.42 -16.23 6.29
C ALA A 120 -14.08 -14.81 5.84
N THR A 121 -15.01 -13.85 5.98
CA THR A 121 -14.74 -12.43 5.73
C THR A 121 -13.69 -11.89 6.69
N ASN A 122 -13.78 -12.27 7.97
CA ASN A 122 -12.78 -11.90 8.97
C ASN A 122 -11.41 -12.52 8.68
N ALA A 123 -11.36 -13.81 8.32
CA ALA A 123 -10.12 -14.47 7.93
C ALA A 123 -9.49 -13.85 6.68
N ALA A 124 -10.28 -13.53 5.66
CA ALA A 124 -9.84 -12.87 4.44
C ALA A 124 -9.28 -11.46 4.73
N SER A 125 -10.03 -10.64 5.46
CA SER A 125 -9.63 -9.29 5.87
C SER A 125 -8.36 -9.29 6.74
N ALA A 126 -8.18 -10.32 7.57
CA ALA A 126 -6.98 -10.45 8.41
C ALA A 126 -5.69 -10.61 7.58
N VAL A 127 -5.72 -11.29 6.43
CA VAL A 127 -4.54 -11.41 5.55
C VAL A 127 -4.09 -10.03 5.09
N PHE A 128 -5.03 -9.20 4.63
CA PHE A 128 -4.75 -7.83 4.21
C PHE A 128 -4.26 -6.97 5.39
N GLY A 129 -4.96 -7.01 6.53
CA GLY A 129 -4.60 -6.26 7.73
C GLY A 129 -3.23 -6.62 8.30
N ILE A 130 -2.85 -7.91 8.30
CA ILE A 130 -1.52 -8.37 8.73
C ILE A 130 -0.45 -7.85 7.76
N GLY A 131 -0.70 -7.92 6.44
CA GLY A 131 0.21 -7.37 5.44
C GLY A 131 0.48 -5.88 5.66
N LEU A 132 -0.58 -5.11 5.89
CA LEU A 132 -0.50 -3.69 6.23
C LEU A 132 0.31 -3.43 7.51
N LEU A 133 0.01 -4.14 8.60
CA LEU A 133 0.74 -3.99 9.86
C LEU A 133 2.25 -4.25 9.69
N ILE A 134 2.60 -5.30 8.96
CA ILE A 134 4.00 -5.63 8.66
C ILE A 134 4.65 -4.53 7.80
N ALA A 135 3.92 -4.00 6.81
CA ALA A 135 4.39 -2.90 5.96
C ALA A 135 4.64 -1.64 6.79
N ASP A 136 3.70 -1.26 7.65
CA ASP A 136 3.76 -0.04 8.47
C ASP A 136 4.93 -0.08 9.44
N LEU A 137 5.07 -1.17 10.19
CA LEU A 137 6.20 -1.39 11.10
C LEU A 137 7.53 -1.43 10.34
N GLY A 138 7.53 -2.05 9.15
CA GLY A 138 8.66 -2.03 8.23
C GLY A 138 9.05 -0.61 7.84
N MET A 139 8.11 0.21 7.39
CA MET A 139 8.36 1.56 6.90
C MET A 139 8.77 2.53 8.01
N ILE A 140 8.16 2.42 9.20
CA ILE A 140 8.57 3.13 10.41
C ILE A 140 10.01 2.79 10.77
N GLY A 141 10.31 1.50 10.92
CA GLY A 141 11.65 1.03 11.30
C GLY A 141 12.69 1.38 10.24
N TYR A 142 12.34 1.30 8.96
CA TYR A 142 13.20 1.66 7.84
C TYR A 142 13.53 3.16 7.88
N GLY A 143 12.53 4.01 8.06
CA GLY A 143 12.70 5.46 8.16
C GLY A 143 13.54 5.89 9.37
N ILE A 144 13.33 5.26 10.54
CA ILE A 144 14.17 5.48 11.74
C ILE A 144 15.61 5.04 11.50
N ALA A 145 15.81 3.85 10.94
CA ALA A 145 17.14 3.28 10.72
C ALA A 145 17.96 4.06 9.66
N SER A 146 17.30 4.70 8.70
CA SER A 146 17.94 5.49 7.64
C SER A 146 18.08 6.99 7.95
N ARG A 147 17.43 7.51 9.02
CA ARG A 147 17.39 8.95 9.38
C ARG A 147 18.73 9.63 9.57
N ARG A 148 19.75 8.89 9.98
CA ARG A 148 21.10 9.46 10.15
C ARG A 148 21.85 9.66 8.84
N ASN A 149 21.42 9.03 7.75
CA ASN A 149 22.17 8.97 6.50
C ASN A 149 21.42 9.60 5.32
N GLN A 150 20.11 9.80 5.44
CA GLN A 150 19.25 10.19 4.32
C GLN A 150 18.13 11.12 4.80
N GLY A 151 18.18 12.41 4.46
CA GLY A 151 17.15 13.38 4.87
C GLY A 151 15.73 13.03 4.37
N TRP A 152 15.63 12.24 3.31
CA TRP A 152 14.36 11.77 2.75
C TRP A 152 13.75 10.58 3.51
N SER A 153 14.48 9.95 4.43
CA SER A 153 13.96 8.79 5.18
C SER A 153 12.77 9.11 6.08
N VAL A 154 12.53 10.40 6.30
CA VAL A 154 11.35 10.91 7.00
C VAL A 154 10.07 10.56 6.24
N LEU A 155 10.10 10.44 4.90
CA LEU A 155 8.91 10.09 4.12
C LEU A 155 8.39 8.67 4.43
N PRO A 156 9.20 7.60 4.35
CA PRO A 156 8.79 6.26 4.81
C PRO A 156 8.29 6.23 6.26
N LEU A 157 8.96 6.98 7.15
CA LEU A 157 8.56 7.06 8.55
C LEU A 157 7.16 7.69 8.71
N ILE A 158 6.93 8.84 8.08
CA ILE A 158 5.63 9.52 8.10
C ILE A 158 4.57 8.62 7.50
N PHE A 159 4.85 7.99 6.35
CA PHE A 159 3.92 7.08 5.70
C PHE A 159 3.50 5.93 6.63
N GLY A 160 4.45 5.16 7.15
CA GLY A 160 4.12 4.02 8.02
C GLY A 160 3.44 4.45 9.33
N ALA A 161 3.86 5.57 9.92
CA ALA A 161 3.22 6.11 11.12
C ALA A 161 1.79 6.61 10.84
N PHE A 162 1.57 7.27 9.71
CA PHE A 162 0.25 7.76 9.31
C PHE A 162 -0.71 6.60 9.01
N GLN A 163 -0.25 5.58 8.30
CA GLN A 163 -1.06 4.39 8.02
C GLN A 163 -1.48 3.67 9.31
N LEU A 164 -0.52 3.47 10.23
CA LEU A 164 -0.78 2.78 11.49
C LEU A 164 -1.62 3.58 12.48
N LEU A 165 -1.36 4.89 12.60
CA LEU A 165 -1.93 5.74 13.65
C LEU A 165 -3.12 6.60 13.20
N VAL A 166 -3.35 6.72 11.89
CA VAL A 166 -4.46 7.52 11.34
C VAL A 166 -5.39 6.66 10.48
N VAL A 167 -4.87 5.99 9.46
CA VAL A 167 -5.71 5.20 8.54
C VAL A 167 -6.34 4.01 9.26
N THR A 168 -5.55 3.25 10.01
CA THR A 168 -6.05 2.07 10.73
C THR A 168 -7.14 2.45 11.76
N PRO A 169 -6.96 3.45 12.63
CA PRO A 169 -8.04 3.92 13.50
C PRO A 169 -9.26 4.47 12.76
N ALA A 170 -9.08 5.17 11.63
CA ALA A 170 -10.21 5.68 10.84
C ALA A 170 -11.08 4.54 10.31
N ILE A 171 -10.46 3.46 9.82
CA ILE A 171 -11.14 2.24 9.38
C ILE A 171 -11.94 1.64 10.53
N PHE A 172 -11.34 1.46 11.71
CA PHE A 172 -12.05 0.87 12.86
C PHE A 172 -13.17 1.75 13.40
N ALA A 173 -12.98 3.07 13.40
CA ALA A 173 -13.95 4.01 13.96
C ALA A 173 -15.14 4.28 13.04
N THR A 174 -14.93 4.22 11.71
CA THR A 174 -15.92 4.69 10.73
C THR A 174 -16.30 3.68 9.66
N GLY A 175 -15.61 2.53 9.59
CA GLY A 175 -15.79 1.51 8.56
C GLY A 175 -14.96 1.79 7.30
N PHE A 176 -14.81 0.76 6.46
CA PHE A 176 -13.99 0.79 5.24
C PHE A 176 -14.54 1.70 4.14
N THR A 177 -15.85 1.94 4.11
CA THR A 177 -16.55 2.65 3.03
C THR A 177 -16.96 4.07 3.41
N SER A 178 -16.41 4.60 4.50
CA SER A 178 -16.69 5.95 4.96
C SER A 178 -15.87 6.99 4.19
N PHE A 179 -16.43 8.20 4.06
CA PHE A 179 -15.70 9.35 3.51
C PHE A 179 -14.38 9.61 4.24
N THR A 180 -14.40 9.53 5.59
CA THR A 180 -13.22 9.74 6.42
C THR A 180 -12.11 8.73 6.11
N THR A 181 -12.46 7.45 5.97
CA THR A 181 -11.52 6.38 5.63
C THR A 181 -10.92 6.60 4.24
N TYR A 182 -11.74 6.93 3.25
CA TYR A 182 -11.23 7.19 1.89
C TYR A 182 -10.30 8.41 1.82
N VAL A 183 -10.59 9.48 2.56
CA VAL A 183 -9.69 10.64 2.65
C VAL A 183 -8.36 10.24 3.31
N ALA A 184 -8.42 9.47 4.40
CA ALA A 184 -7.21 9.01 5.08
C ALA A 184 -6.36 8.11 4.15
N ILE A 185 -6.98 7.15 3.46
CA ILE A 185 -6.30 6.30 2.47
C ILE A 185 -5.69 7.15 1.34
N ALA A 186 -6.44 8.12 0.79
CA ALA A 186 -5.94 8.98 -0.26
C ALA A 186 -4.70 9.79 0.16
N VAL A 187 -4.65 10.27 1.42
CA VAL A 187 -3.46 10.93 1.96
C VAL A 187 -2.28 9.95 2.09
N ALA A 188 -2.53 8.72 2.52
CA ALA A 188 -1.49 7.68 2.58
C ALA A 188 -0.96 7.33 1.17
N ASP A 189 -1.83 7.23 0.18
CA ASP A 189 -1.47 7.03 -1.22
C ASP A 189 -0.63 8.20 -1.75
N LEU A 190 -0.97 9.45 -1.41
CA LEU A 190 -0.15 10.61 -1.76
C LEU A 190 1.26 10.55 -1.14
N LEU A 191 1.40 10.01 0.08
CA LEU A 191 2.71 9.80 0.69
C LEU A 191 3.54 8.73 -0.06
N ILE A 192 2.90 7.66 -0.56
CA ILE A 192 3.54 6.69 -1.46
C ILE A 192 3.92 7.34 -2.79
N ALA A 193 3.06 8.16 -3.37
CA ALA A 193 3.38 8.91 -4.58
C ALA A 193 4.58 9.84 -4.36
N ALA A 194 4.68 10.49 -3.20
CA ALA A 194 5.84 11.31 -2.82
C ALA A 194 7.13 10.49 -2.70
N ILE A 195 7.06 9.26 -2.17
CA ILE A 195 8.18 8.30 -2.23
C ILE A 195 8.57 8.00 -3.69
N GLY A 196 7.59 7.82 -4.57
CA GLY A 196 7.82 7.61 -6.00
C GLY A 196 8.48 8.81 -6.68
N VAL A 197 8.03 10.03 -6.41
CA VAL A 197 8.67 11.28 -6.88
C VAL A 197 10.11 11.36 -6.37
N ARG A 198 10.35 10.96 -5.12
CA ARG A 198 11.72 10.92 -4.58
C ARG A 198 12.61 9.96 -5.36
N LEU A 199 12.12 8.76 -5.68
CA LEU A 199 12.86 7.80 -6.50
C LEU A 199 13.25 8.34 -7.88
N LEU A 200 12.44 9.23 -8.46
CA LEU A 200 12.70 9.87 -9.77
C LEU A 200 13.66 11.05 -9.70
N THR A 201 13.79 11.69 -8.54
CA THR A 201 14.54 12.96 -8.35
C THR A 201 15.86 12.79 -7.60
N THR A 202 16.19 11.57 -7.18
CA THR A 202 17.46 11.29 -6.50
C THR A 202 18.49 10.87 -7.54
N GLU A 203 19.33 11.82 -7.97
CA GLU A 203 20.55 11.57 -8.75
C GLU A 203 21.58 10.76 -7.95
#